data_AF-A0A935C630-F1
#
_entry.id   AF-A0A935C630-F1
#
_cell.length_a   1.000
_cell.length_b   1.000
_cell.length_c   1.000
_cell.angle_alpha   90.00
_cell.angle_beta   90.00
_cell.angle_gamma   90.00
#
_symmetry.space_group_name_H-M   'P 1'
#
loop_
_entity.id
_entity.type
_entity.pdbx_description
1 polymer ?
#
loop_
_entity_poly.entity_id
_entity_poly.type
_entity_poly.pdbx_seq_one_letter_code
_entity_poly.pdbx_strand_id
1 'polypeptide(L)'
;MLSVFGAQTVLAQAPAKTRAQVTAECDAAKKAGTVVQGECQYEMPTKAGSTKTRAQVTAECDAAKKAGTVVAGECQYEMPTKATSTKTREQVKAECEAYKKAKPGQPLPAECQM
;
A
#
# COMPACT_ATOMS: atom_id res chain seq x y z
N MET A 1 41.61 3.47 -39.30
CA MET A 1 40.74 2.84 -38.29
C MET A 1 39.36 2.68 -38.92
N LEU A 2 38.89 1.44 -39.09
CA LEU A 2 37.60 1.12 -39.70
C LEU A 2 36.61 0.78 -38.57
N SER A 3 35.64 1.65 -38.30
CA SER A 3 34.65 1.46 -37.24
C SER A 3 33.59 0.44 -37.66
N VAL A 4 33.54 -0.69 -36.96
CA VAL A 4 32.41 -1.63 -37.01
C VAL A 4 31.31 -1.10 -36.10
N PHE A 5 30.20 -0.65 -36.67
CA PHE A 5 28.97 -0.42 -35.92
C PHE A 5 28.27 -1.77 -35.73
N GLY A 6 28.33 -2.29 -34.50
CA GLY A 6 27.58 -3.48 -34.10
C GLY A 6 26.08 -3.20 -34.11
N ALA A 7 25.32 -4.01 -34.87
CA ALA A 7 23.88 -4.03 -34.82
C ALA A 7 23.43 -4.54 -33.45
N GLN A 8 22.79 -3.68 -32.66
CA GLN A 8 22.19 -4.08 -31.39
C GLN A 8 20.80 -4.65 -31.69
N THR A 9 20.66 -5.98 -31.55
CA THR A 9 19.36 -6.65 -31.58
C THR A 9 18.57 -6.23 -30.36
N VAL A 10 17.55 -5.41 -30.56
CA VAL A 10 16.55 -5.09 -29.53
C VAL A 10 15.79 -6.38 -29.24
N LEU A 11 15.98 -6.97 -28.05
CA LEU A 11 15.14 -8.07 -27.56
C LEU A 11 13.73 -7.52 -27.39
N ALA A 12 12.85 -7.82 -28.34
CA ALA A 12 11.43 -7.51 -28.24
C ALA A 12 10.88 -8.24 -27.01
N GLN A 13 10.46 -7.48 -25.99
CA GLN A 13 9.73 -8.04 -24.87
C GLN A 13 8.40 -8.59 -25.39
N ALA A 14 8.22 -9.91 -25.27
CA ALA A 14 6.95 -10.52 -25.61
C ALA A 14 5.81 -9.84 -24.82
N PRO A 15 4.63 -9.65 -25.43
CA PRO A 15 3.51 -9.01 -24.74
C PRO A 15 3.20 -9.76 -23.44
N ALA A 16 2.95 -9.00 -22.37
CA ALA A 16 2.64 -9.58 -21.07
C ALA A 16 1.37 -10.45 -21.16
N LYS A 17 1.47 -11.70 -20.72
CA LYS A 17 0.31 -12.60 -20.69
C LYS A 17 -0.70 -12.11 -19.67
N THR A 18 -1.97 -12.21 -20.03
CA THR A 18 -3.06 -12.00 -19.09
C THR A 18 -3.16 -13.18 -18.13
N ARG A 19 -3.75 -12.95 -16.95
CA ARG A 19 -3.98 -14.01 -15.96
C ARG A 19 -4.76 -15.19 -16.54
N ALA A 20 -5.74 -14.93 -17.42
CA ALA A 20 -6.52 -15.98 -18.06
C ALA A 20 -5.68 -16.87 -18.99
N GLN A 21 -4.75 -16.27 -19.74
CA GLN A 21 -3.83 -17.02 -20.61
C GLN A 21 -2.89 -17.92 -19.80
N VAL A 22 -2.35 -17.41 -18.68
CA VAL A 22 -1.50 -18.21 -17.79
C VAL A 22 -2.26 -19.38 -17.17
N THR A 23 -3.52 -19.17 -16.74
CA THR A 23 -4.36 -20.26 -16.23
C THR A 23 -4.62 -21.33 -17.29
N ALA A 24 -4.94 -20.94 -18.52
CA ALA A 24 -5.21 -21.86 -19.62
C ALA A 24 -3.99 -22.71 -19.98
N GLU A 25 -2.80 -22.11 -20.01
CA GLU A 25 -1.53 -22.83 -20.23
C GLU A 25 -1.24 -23.82 -19.10
N CYS A 26 -1.47 -23.42 -17.85
CA CYS A 26 -1.33 -24.29 -16.69
C CYS A 26 -2.26 -25.51 -16.77
N ASP A 27 -3.52 -25.32 -17.16
CA ASP A 27 -4.47 -26.44 -17.29
C ASP A 27 -4.15 -27.34 -18.48
N ALA A 28 -3.67 -26.78 -19.58
CA ALA A 28 -3.19 -27.57 -20.72
C ALA A 28 -1.97 -28.42 -20.34
N ALA A 29 -1.03 -27.86 -19.60
CA ALA A 29 0.18 -28.55 -19.18
C ALA A 29 -0.12 -29.62 -18.10
N LYS A 30 -1.08 -29.38 -17.19
CA LYS A 30 -1.60 -30.42 -16.28
C LYS A 30 -2.20 -31.60 -17.06
N LYS A 31 -3.02 -31.33 -18.09
CA LYS A 31 -3.60 -32.38 -18.95
C LYS A 31 -2.55 -33.14 -19.74
N ALA A 32 -1.49 -32.46 -20.18
CA ALA A 32 -0.35 -33.06 -20.87
C ALA A 32 0.58 -33.85 -19.94
N GLY A 33 0.36 -33.79 -18.61
CA GLY A 33 1.22 -34.44 -17.62
C GLY A 33 2.64 -33.84 -17.54
N THR A 34 2.84 -32.64 -18.10
CA THR A 34 4.16 -31.98 -18.14
C THR A 34 4.44 -31.11 -16.91
N VAL A 35 3.46 -30.94 -16.03
CA VAL A 35 3.62 -30.21 -14.76
C VAL A 35 3.13 -31.06 -13.60
N VAL A 36 3.90 -31.08 -12.52
CA VAL A 36 3.57 -31.80 -11.29
C VAL A 36 2.45 -31.06 -10.55
N GLN A 37 1.62 -31.82 -9.83
CA GLN A 37 0.53 -31.27 -9.02
C GLN A 37 1.09 -30.26 -8.01
N GLY A 38 0.66 -29.00 -8.10
CA GLY A 38 1.10 -27.90 -7.21
C GLY A 38 1.86 -26.76 -7.91
N GLU A 39 2.49 -27.00 -9.06
CA GLU A 39 3.30 -26.00 -9.80
C GLU A 39 2.47 -24.80 -10.31
N CYS A 40 1.16 -25.01 -10.48
CA CYS A 40 0.20 -23.98 -10.89
C CYS A 40 -0.66 -23.47 -9.73
N GLN A 41 -0.32 -23.81 -8.47
CA GLN A 41 -1.02 -23.33 -7.29
C GLN A 41 -0.12 -22.40 -6.48
N TYR A 42 -0.28 -21.10 -6.71
CA TYR A 42 0.27 -20.09 -5.82
C TYR A 42 -0.77 -19.77 -4.75
N GLU A 43 -0.58 -20.25 -3.53
CA GLU A 43 -1.36 -19.83 -2.37
C GLU A 43 -0.84 -18.47 -1.89
N MET A 44 -1.75 -17.49 -1.76
CA MET A 44 -1.38 -16.24 -1.11
C MET A 44 -1.22 -16.51 0.39
N PRO A 45 -0.10 -16.10 1.01
CA PRO A 45 0.04 -16.21 2.45
C PRO A 45 -1.10 -15.45 3.13
N THR A 46 -1.77 -16.10 4.06
CA THR A 46 -2.78 -15.44 4.89
C THR A 46 -2.09 -14.37 5.74
N LYS A 47 -2.73 -13.21 5.85
CA LYS A 47 -2.18 -12.11 6.64
C LYS A 47 -2.07 -12.55 8.10
N ALA A 48 -0.84 -12.74 8.59
CA ALA A 48 -0.61 -13.05 10.00
C ALA A 48 -1.05 -11.86 10.86
N GLY A 49 -2.13 -12.02 11.60
CA GLY A 49 -2.56 -11.09 12.63
C GLY A 49 -1.92 -11.46 13.97
N SER A 50 -1.58 -10.46 14.79
CA SER A 50 -1.20 -10.72 16.19
C SER A 50 -2.41 -11.29 16.94
N THR A 51 -2.20 -12.33 17.74
CA THR A 51 -3.21 -12.86 18.67
C THR A 51 -3.31 -12.07 19.97
N LYS A 52 -2.39 -11.13 20.21
CA LYS A 52 -2.33 -10.35 21.46
C LYS A 52 -3.25 -9.15 21.40
N THR A 53 -3.99 -8.97 22.49
CA THR A 53 -4.72 -7.72 22.77
C THR A 53 -3.74 -6.58 23.07
N ARG A 54 -4.22 -5.34 22.91
CA ARG A 54 -3.45 -4.14 23.27
C ARG A 54 -2.97 -4.17 24.72
N ALA A 55 -3.81 -4.65 25.64
CA ALA A 55 -3.47 -4.74 27.07
C ALA A 55 -2.31 -5.72 27.32
N GLN A 56 -2.29 -6.86 26.64
CA GLN A 56 -1.19 -7.83 26.73
C GLN A 56 0.12 -7.25 26.20
N VAL A 57 0.07 -6.55 25.07
CA VAL A 57 1.26 -5.89 24.50
C VAL A 57 1.79 -4.80 25.45
N THR A 58 0.91 -4.00 26.06
CA THR A 58 1.33 -3.00 27.05
C THR A 58 1.99 -3.64 28.27
N ALA A 59 1.40 -4.72 28.81
CA ALA A 59 1.95 -5.42 29.97
C ALA A 59 3.35 -6.01 29.69
N GLU A 60 3.55 -6.59 28.51
CA GLU A 60 4.87 -7.09 28.07
C GLU A 60 5.88 -5.97 27.91
N CYS A 61 5.46 -4.86 27.32
CA CYS A 61 6.28 -3.67 27.20
C CYS A 61 6.71 -3.12 28.56
N ASP A 62 5.82 -3.09 29.55
CA ASP A 62 6.17 -2.61 30.89
C ASP A 62 7.07 -3.60 31.64
N ALA A 63 6.89 -4.90 31.44
CA ALA A 63 7.80 -5.92 31.97
C ALA A 63 9.20 -5.78 31.36
N ALA A 64 9.29 -5.59 30.04
CA ALA A 64 10.56 -5.42 29.34
C ALA A 64 11.28 -4.12 29.76
N LYS A 65 10.54 -3.02 29.96
CA LYS A 65 11.11 -1.77 30.49
C LYS A 65 11.70 -1.97 31.88
N LYS A 66 10.99 -2.67 32.77
CA LYS A 66 11.48 -3.02 34.12
C LYS A 66 12.71 -3.91 34.07
N ALA A 67 12.77 -4.84 33.11
CA ALA A 67 13.90 -5.72 32.89
C ALA A 67 15.09 -5.02 32.20
N GLY A 68 14.91 -3.79 31.71
CA GLY A 68 15.94 -3.06 30.96
C GLY A 68 16.24 -3.66 29.59
N THR A 69 15.35 -4.48 29.04
CA THR A 69 15.57 -5.21 27.77
C THR A 69 15.02 -4.48 26.55
N VAL A 70 14.43 -3.30 26.72
CA VAL A 70 13.90 -2.46 25.63
C VAL A 70 14.41 -1.03 25.79
N VAL A 71 14.72 -0.40 24.66
CA VAL A 71 15.21 0.98 24.61
C VAL A 71 14.01 1.95 24.66
N ALA A 72 14.24 3.16 25.20
CA ALA A 72 13.21 4.21 25.21
C ALA A 72 12.69 4.46 23.78
N GLY A 73 11.38 4.35 23.60
CA GLY A 73 10.68 4.55 22.32
C GLY A 73 10.16 3.26 21.66
N GLU A 74 10.72 2.09 21.94
CA GLU A 74 10.29 0.81 21.31
C GLU A 74 8.86 0.39 21.68
N CYS A 75 8.38 0.90 22.81
CA CYS A 75 7.02 0.67 23.31
C CYS A 75 6.11 1.90 23.21
N GLN A 76 6.51 2.92 22.43
CA GLN A 76 5.71 4.13 22.22
C GLN A 76 5.10 4.11 20.82
N TYR A 77 3.95 3.46 20.69
CA TYR A 77 3.08 3.65 19.53
C TYR A 77 1.92 4.57 19.89
N GLU A 78 2.04 5.83 19.49
CA GLU A 78 0.95 6.79 19.53
C GLU A 78 0.09 6.63 18.27
N MET A 79 -1.19 6.31 18.44
CA MET A 79 -2.11 6.37 17.32
C MET A 79 -2.34 7.84 16.95
N PRO A 80 -2.28 8.21 15.65
CA PRO A 80 -2.65 9.55 15.25
C PRO A 80 -4.08 9.81 15.73
N THR A 81 -4.26 10.86 16.52
CA THR A 81 -5.59 11.26 16.96
C THR A 81 -6.38 11.68 15.73
N LYS A 82 -7.64 11.21 15.64
CA LYS A 82 -8.53 11.66 14.59
C LYS A 82 -8.71 13.17 14.76
N ALA A 83 -8.28 13.96 13.77
CA ALA A 83 -8.51 15.39 13.79
C ALA A 83 -10.04 15.65 13.86
N THR A 84 -10.49 16.26 14.95
CA THR A 84 -11.89 16.67 15.11
C THR A 84 -12.03 18.12 14.68
N SER A 85 -12.70 18.38 13.56
CA SER A 85 -13.12 19.73 13.20
C SER A 85 -14.27 20.17 14.11
N THR A 86 -14.21 21.38 14.63
CA THR A 86 -15.32 22.02 15.34
C THR A 86 -16.31 22.69 14.38
N LYS A 87 -15.97 22.79 13.09
CA LYS A 87 -16.80 23.45 12.08
C LYS A 87 -17.83 22.51 11.49
N THR A 88 -19.06 22.99 11.33
CA THR A 88 -20.10 22.30 10.56
C THR A 88 -19.82 22.42 9.06
N ARG A 89 -20.47 21.58 8.25
CA ARG A 89 -20.34 21.64 6.78
C ARG A 89 -20.79 22.97 6.21
N GLU A 90 -21.81 23.57 6.82
CA GLU A 90 -22.37 24.86 6.43
C GLU A 90 -21.37 25.99 6.69
N GLN A 91 -20.68 25.95 7.83
CA GLN A 91 -19.63 26.92 8.17
C GLN A 91 -18.46 26.82 7.18
N VAL A 92 -18.02 25.60 6.84
CA VAL A 92 -16.95 25.40 5.85
C VAL A 92 -17.38 25.93 4.48
N LYS A 93 -18.61 25.66 4.03
CA LYS A 93 -19.13 26.20 2.76
C LYS A 93 -19.18 27.73 2.76
N ALA A 94 -19.66 28.34 3.83
CA ALA A 94 -19.74 29.80 3.95
C ALA A 94 -18.34 30.44 3.86
N GLU A 95 -17.34 29.85 4.51
CA GLU A 95 -15.95 30.30 4.41
C GLU A 95 -15.38 30.15 2.99
N CYS A 96 -15.68 29.04 2.31
CA CYS A 96 -15.26 28.82 0.93
C CYS A 96 -15.88 29.84 -0.04
N GLU A 97 -17.15 30.19 0.13
CA GLU A 97 -17.81 31.21 -0.70
C GLU A 97 -17.29 32.62 -0.39
N ALA A 98 -17.04 32.93 0.89
CA ALA A 98 -16.41 34.19 1.29
C ALA A 98 -14.99 34.32 0.68
N TYR A 99 -14.22 33.24 0.68
CA TYR A 99 -12.89 33.19 0.07
C TYR A 99 -12.94 33.43 -1.44
N LYS A 100 -13.86 32.76 -2.16
CA LYS A 100 -14.08 32.96 -3.60
C LYS A 100 -14.38 34.43 -3.92
N LYS A 101 -15.24 35.06 -3.12
CA LYS A 101 -15.63 36.46 -3.31
C LYS A 101 -14.50 37.43 -2.99
N ALA A 102 -13.73 37.15 -1.94
CA ALA A 102 -12.61 37.99 -1.52
C ALA A 102 -11.39 37.88 -2.46
N LYS A 103 -11.19 36.72 -3.09
CA LYS A 103 -10.04 36.41 -3.93
C LYS A 103 -10.47 35.78 -5.26
N PRO A 104 -11.16 36.53 -6.13
CA PRO A 104 -11.60 36.00 -7.41
C PRO A 104 -10.38 35.58 -8.26
N GLY A 105 -10.40 34.33 -8.74
CA GLY A 105 -9.34 33.77 -9.59
C GLY A 105 -8.16 33.13 -8.85
N GLN A 106 -8.09 33.21 -7.51
CA GLN A 106 -7.09 32.47 -6.74
C GLN A 106 -7.56 31.02 -6.54
N PRO A 107 -6.67 30.00 -6.62
CA PRO A 107 -7.04 28.62 -6.34
C PRO A 107 -7.68 28.49 -4.95
N LEU A 108 -8.75 27.71 -4.90
CA LEU A 108 -9.47 27.41 -3.66
C LEU A 108 -8.54 26.65 -2.72
N PRO A 109 -8.61 26.91 -1.41
CA PRO A 109 -7.87 26.11 -0.44
C PRO A 109 -8.42 24.66 -0.46
N ALA A 110 -7.59 23.70 -0.07
CA ALA A 110 -7.89 22.27 -0.24
C ALA A 110 -9.20 21.84 0.44
N GLU A 111 -9.53 22.46 1.57
CA GLU A 111 -10.79 22.27 2.29
C GLU A 111 -12.05 22.69 1.50
N CYS A 112 -11.87 23.47 0.42
CA CYS A 112 -12.94 23.96 -0.46
C CYS A 112 -12.98 23.26 -1.82
N GLN A 113 -12.13 22.26 -2.05
CA GLN A 113 -12.02 21.51 -3.32
C GLN A 113 -12.84 20.20 -3.34
N MET A 114 -13.77 20.02 -2.39
CA MET A 114 -14.64 18.83 -2.29
C MET A 114 -15.91 18.92 -3.14
#